data_AF-A0AAW8YI01-F1
#
_entry.id   AF-A0AAW8YI01-F1
#
_cell.length_a   1.000
_cell.length_b   1.000
_cell.length_c   1.000
_cell.angle_alpha   90.00
_cell.angle_beta   90.00
_cell.angle_gamma   90.00
#
_symmetry.space_group_name_H-M   'P 1'
#
loop_
_entity.id
_entity.type
_entity.pdbx_description
1 polymer ?
#
loop_
_entity_poly.entity_id
_entity_poly.type
_entity_poly.pdbx_seq_one_letter_code
_entity_poly.pdbx_strand_id
1 'polypeptide(L)'
;MFADRIANVENNSDTQFMGNVALVLAYYFYNRNRANWHLVQRDEQCIQQINATFHGEDAEIDQIVGDLRLITAKTMNLHLDDVDELFIHLYLRSVKKETNSQNIRCIILSHGYSTASSIASVINNLFNEHVMDAIDMPLDIDVAEIGEKVSSYVKNRQINRGLILMVDMGSLEGIQKFISSEIDFPIAIVNNVSTQSALLVADDIRHHKDIEQIMRNVRQAMVPKTQIIYPKEIKRNLIVTCCFTGIGTANSVKKLLLDSMPAEVDCQIQAYEVDRLKAEEQIAIFNKLYNVVAVVGTIDPGLPDAPYISLESIISGSEMEKLDKALQVCMTTEQLQQFKEQLIHSFSLERVINSITILDAHLVMDNIDRAINKFNQLSGHQLGNITKMSLYVHVSCLIERLIRNEPITSYDLEQLSDTEDQRLFKWIKESFSVIEKIYSVEIPASEYGYIFDIIQADA
;
A
#
# COMPACT_ATOMS: atom_id res chain seq x y z
N MET A 1 -19.53 -36.22 37.56
CA MET A 1 -20.08 -37.57 37.25
C MET A 1 -21.53 -37.53 36.76
N PHE A 2 -22.49 -36.94 37.47
CA PHE A 2 -23.89 -36.82 36.99
C PHE A 2 -24.04 -35.79 35.86
N ALA A 3 -23.38 -34.62 35.99
CA ALA A 3 -23.34 -33.59 34.94
C ALA A 3 -22.62 -34.06 33.67
N ASP A 4 -21.48 -34.76 33.79
CA ASP A 4 -20.74 -35.30 32.64
C ASP A 4 -21.55 -36.33 31.84
N ARG A 5 -22.49 -37.02 32.50
CA ARG A 5 -23.36 -38.00 31.84
C ARG A 5 -24.57 -37.36 31.16
N ILE A 6 -25.14 -36.29 31.73
CA ILE A 6 -26.17 -35.48 31.05
C ILE A 6 -25.55 -34.77 29.83
N ALA A 7 -24.32 -34.26 29.96
CA ALA A 7 -23.56 -33.73 28.82
C ALA A 7 -23.27 -34.80 27.75
N ASN A 8 -23.01 -36.06 28.15
CA ASN A 8 -22.90 -37.17 27.19
C ASN A 8 -24.24 -37.51 26.50
N VAL A 9 -25.37 -37.35 27.20
CA VAL A 9 -26.70 -37.51 26.59
C VAL A 9 -26.97 -36.38 25.60
N GLU A 10 -26.65 -35.13 25.93
CA GLU A 10 -26.73 -33.97 25.01
C GLU A 10 -25.78 -34.09 23.81
N ASN A 11 -24.62 -34.73 23.96
CA ASN A 11 -23.68 -34.95 22.86
C ASN A 11 -24.06 -36.16 21.97
N ASN A 12 -24.82 -37.12 22.50
CA ASN A 12 -25.24 -38.33 21.77
C ASN A 12 -26.66 -38.25 21.21
N SER A 13 -27.47 -37.28 21.64
CA SER A 13 -28.81 -37.02 21.12
C SER A 13 -28.83 -35.66 20.41
N ASP A 14 -29.54 -35.53 19.29
CA ASP A 14 -29.66 -34.27 18.51
C ASP A 14 -30.45 -33.17 19.25
N THR A 15 -30.74 -33.37 20.54
CA THR A 15 -31.54 -32.48 21.37
C THR A 15 -30.66 -31.51 22.15
N GLN A 16 -30.74 -30.22 21.81
CA GLN A 16 -30.19 -29.14 22.64
C GLN A 16 -31.25 -28.64 23.62
N PHE A 17 -30.90 -28.63 24.91
CA PHE A 17 -31.77 -28.07 25.93
C PHE A 17 -31.37 -26.63 26.30
N MET A 18 -32.34 -25.80 26.68
CA MET A 18 -32.11 -24.44 27.17
C MET A 18 -31.76 -24.43 28.66
N GLY A 19 -30.64 -23.80 29.00
CA GLY A 19 -30.20 -23.63 30.39
C GLY A 19 -29.42 -24.82 30.95
N ASN A 20 -29.12 -24.81 32.25
CA ASN A 20 -28.33 -25.86 32.90
C ASN A 20 -29.24 -26.99 33.40
N VAL A 21 -29.75 -27.81 32.47
CA VAL A 21 -30.63 -28.94 32.75
C VAL A 21 -30.03 -29.90 33.77
N ALA A 22 -28.72 -30.16 33.68
CA ALA A 22 -28.01 -31.02 34.61
C ALA A 22 -28.09 -30.53 36.06
N LEU A 23 -27.97 -29.21 36.28
CA LEU A 23 -28.09 -28.61 37.60
C LEU A 23 -29.51 -28.70 38.15
N VAL A 24 -30.52 -28.45 37.33
CA VAL A 24 -31.94 -28.51 37.73
C VAL A 24 -32.36 -29.93 38.10
N LEU A 25 -32.01 -30.91 37.25
CA LEU A 25 -32.28 -32.32 37.54
C LEU A 25 -31.51 -32.81 38.77
N ALA A 26 -30.25 -32.42 38.94
CA ALA A 26 -29.49 -32.76 40.14
C ALA A 26 -30.13 -32.20 41.41
N TYR A 27 -30.61 -30.94 41.37
CA TYR A 27 -31.30 -30.32 42.50
C TYR A 27 -32.64 -31.00 42.80
N TYR A 28 -33.39 -31.35 41.76
CA TYR A 28 -34.64 -32.09 41.87
C TYR A 28 -34.43 -33.45 42.56
N PHE A 29 -33.49 -34.27 42.07
CA PHE A 29 -33.21 -35.58 42.66
C PHE A 29 -32.66 -35.48 44.09
N TYR A 30 -31.84 -34.47 44.40
CA TYR A 30 -31.35 -34.23 45.76
C TYR A 30 -32.50 -33.96 46.75
N ASN A 31 -33.49 -33.17 46.35
CA ASN A 31 -34.65 -32.86 47.19
C ASN A 31 -35.64 -34.03 47.26
N ARG A 32 -35.86 -34.76 46.16
CA ARG A 32 -36.72 -35.96 46.13
C ARG A 32 -36.20 -37.04 47.07
N ASN A 33 -34.88 -37.23 47.15
CA ASN A 33 -34.26 -38.18 48.07
C ASN A 33 -34.47 -37.79 49.56
N ARG A 34 -34.77 -36.51 49.84
CA ARG A 34 -35.04 -36.02 51.20
C ARG A 34 -36.53 -35.95 51.56
N ALA A 35 -37.42 -36.04 50.57
CA ALA A 35 -38.86 -35.89 50.77
C ALA A 35 -39.63 -37.03 50.08
N ASN A 36 -40.34 -37.83 50.88
CA ASN A 36 -41.26 -38.83 50.35
C ASN A 36 -42.57 -38.16 49.95
N TRP A 37 -42.69 -37.84 48.68
CA TRP A 37 -43.96 -37.48 48.06
C TRP A 37 -44.65 -38.77 47.65
N HIS A 38 -45.84 -39.00 48.20
CA HIS A 38 -46.72 -40.09 47.80
C HIS A 38 -48.07 -39.49 47.42
N LEU A 39 -48.65 -40.00 46.34
CA LEU A 39 -49.97 -39.62 45.90
C LEU A 39 -51.04 -40.50 46.54
N VAL A 40 -52.27 -40.01 46.54
CA VAL A 40 -53.45 -40.80 46.94
C VAL A 40 -53.85 -41.71 45.76
N GLN A 41 -54.34 -42.92 46.04
CA GLN A 41 -54.70 -43.94 45.02
C GLN A 41 -55.56 -43.46 43.84
N ARG A 42 -56.40 -42.43 44.04
CA ARG A 42 -57.24 -41.85 42.97
C ARG A 42 -56.44 -41.01 41.97
N ASP A 43 -55.31 -40.46 42.41
CA ASP A 43 -54.42 -39.63 41.60
C ASP A 43 -53.42 -40.50 40.81
N GLU A 44 -53.09 -41.70 41.30
CA GLU A 44 -52.20 -42.65 40.61
C GLU A 44 -52.77 -43.09 39.24
N GLN A 45 -54.06 -43.43 39.16
CA GLN A 45 -54.69 -43.84 37.89
C GLN A 45 -54.75 -42.71 36.86
N CYS A 46 -54.96 -41.47 37.32
CA CYS A 46 -54.99 -40.30 36.46
C CYS A 46 -53.59 -40.02 35.88
N ILE A 47 -52.55 -40.10 36.70
CA ILE A 47 -51.18 -39.85 36.27
C ILE A 47 -50.66 -40.95 35.35
N GLN A 48 -51.03 -42.21 35.57
CA GLN A 48 -50.69 -43.28 34.63
C GLN A 48 -51.31 -43.06 33.25
N GLN A 49 -52.54 -42.54 33.17
CA GLN A 49 -53.16 -42.16 31.89
C GLN A 49 -52.45 -40.97 31.23
N ILE A 50 -52.05 -39.98 32.02
CA ILE A 50 -51.30 -38.81 31.54
C ILE A 50 -49.92 -39.23 31.02
N ASN A 51 -49.17 -40.04 31.78
CA ASN A 51 -47.88 -40.58 31.36
C ASN A 51 -48.00 -41.42 30.09
N ALA A 52 -49.03 -42.27 29.99
CA ALA A 52 -49.27 -43.04 28.78
C ALA A 52 -49.58 -42.17 27.54
N THR A 53 -50.04 -40.93 27.74
CA THR A 53 -50.26 -39.97 26.65
C THR A 53 -48.95 -39.31 26.22
N PHE A 54 -48.04 -39.03 27.16
CA PHE A 54 -46.74 -38.42 26.86
C PHE A 54 -45.69 -39.43 26.37
N HIS A 55 -45.79 -40.69 26.81
CA HIS A 55 -44.98 -41.77 26.28
C HIS A 55 -45.36 -42.07 24.83
N GLY A 56 -44.39 -41.98 23.93
CA GLY A 56 -44.57 -42.19 22.49
C GLY A 56 -44.83 -40.92 21.67
N GLU A 57 -44.93 -39.74 22.29
CA GLU A 57 -44.95 -38.46 21.55
C GLU A 57 -43.54 -38.01 21.12
N ASP A 58 -42.51 -38.28 21.93
CA ASP A 58 -41.12 -37.91 21.65
C ASP A 58 -40.15 -39.03 22.08
N ALA A 59 -39.76 -39.86 21.11
CA ALA A 59 -38.93 -41.05 21.34
C ALA A 59 -37.55 -40.73 21.94
N GLU A 60 -37.02 -39.53 21.70
CA GLU A 60 -35.73 -39.11 22.26
C GLU A 60 -35.87 -38.75 23.74
N ILE A 61 -36.92 -38.01 24.10
CA ILE A 61 -37.21 -37.71 25.51
C ILE A 61 -37.50 -39.00 26.29
N ASP A 62 -38.27 -39.92 25.71
CA ASP A 62 -38.57 -41.23 26.31
C ASP A 62 -37.28 -42.01 26.63
N GLN A 63 -36.32 -42.02 25.69
CA GLN A 63 -35.04 -42.67 25.89
C GLN A 63 -34.22 -42.01 27.02
N ILE A 64 -34.18 -40.68 27.05
CA ILE A 64 -33.47 -39.92 28.09
C ILE A 64 -34.08 -40.17 29.47
N VAL A 65 -35.41 -40.19 29.58
CA VAL A 65 -36.09 -40.49 30.85
C VAL A 65 -35.80 -41.92 31.29
N GLY A 66 -35.81 -42.89 30.37
CA GLY A 66 -35.44 -44.28 30.64
C GLY A 66 -33.99 -44.42 31.14
N ASP A 67 -33.05 -43.73 30.51
CA ASP A 67 -31.65 -43.71 30.93
C ASP A 67 -31.48 -43.06 32.32
N LEU A 68 -32.16 -41.94 32.57
CA LEU A 68 -32.16 -41.27 33.87
C LEU A 68 -32.70 -42.20 34.97
N ARG A 69 -33.81 -42.92 34.72
CA ARG A 69 -34.37 -43.90 35.66
C ARG A 69 -33.37 -44.99 36.03
N LEU A 70 -32.63 -45.49 35.04
CA LEU A 70 -31.62 -46.53 35.27
C LEU A 70 -30.41 -45.97 36.04
N ILE A 71 -30.02 -44.72 35.77
CA ILE A 71 -28.91 -44.04 36.44
C ILE A 71 -29.26 -43.71 37.90
N THR A 72 -30.44 -43.14 38.17
CA THR A 72 -30.86 -42.77 39.53
C THR A 72 -31.03 -44.00 40.42
N ALA A 73 -31.58 -45.09 39.87
CA ALA A 73 -31.70 -46.36 40.58
C ALA A 73 -30.33 -46.96 40.94
N LYS A 74 -29.39 -47.01 39.98
CA LYS A 74 -28.06 -47.61 40.20
C LYS A 74 -27.14 -46.76 41.07
N THR A 75 -27.20 -45.43 40.93
CA THR A 75 -26.21 -44.51 41.51
C THR A 75 -26.68 -43.89 42.82
N MET A 76 -27.98 -43.61 42.94
CA MET A 76 -28.55 -42.89 44.09
C MET A 76 -29.53 -43.76 44.91
N ASN A 77 -29.75 -45.02 44.51
CA ASN A 77 -30.76 -45.92 45.09
C ASN A 77 -32.16 -45.30 45.15
N LEU A 78 -32.47 -44.43 44.18
CA LEU A 78 -33.73 -43.70 44.07
C LEU A 78 -34.52 -44.29 42.90
N HIS A 79 -35.66 -44.93 43.20
CA HIS A 79 -36.60 -45.39 42.20
C HIS A 79 -37.57 -44.27 41.86
N LEU A 80 -37.57 -43.85 40.59
CA LEU A 80 -38.49 -42.84 40.08
C LEU A 80 -39.90 -43.43 40.00
N ASP A 81 -40.88 -42.67 40.51
CA ASP A 81 -42.30 -42.99 40.37
C ASP A 81 -42.92 -42.31 39.14
N ASP A 82 -44.20 -42.58 38.92
CA ASP A 82 -44.95 -42.04 37.78
C ASP A 82 -44.98 -40.48 37.80
N VAL A 83 -44.88 -39.84 38.96
CA VAL A 83 -44.85 -38.37 39.07
C VAL A 83 -43.50 -37.82 38.67
N ASP A 84 -42.44 -38.48 39.11
CA ASP A 84 -41.07 -38.13 38.77
C ASP A 84 -40.85 -38.26 37.26
N GLU A 85 -41.35 -39.34 36.64
CA GLU A 85 -41.31 -39.53 35.20
C GLU A 85 -42.10 -38.45 34.45
N LEU A 86 -43.32 -38.10 34.92
CA LEU A 86 -44.12 -37.04 34.30
C LEU A 86 -43.41 -35.68 34.36
N PHE A 87 -42.85 -35.35 35.52
CA PHE A 87 -42.15 -34.09 35.73
C PHE A 87 -40.94 -33.97 34.80
N ILE A 88 -40.13 -35.02 34.70
CA ILE A 88 -38.95 -35.04 33.83
C ILE A 88 -39.37 -34.91 32.36
N HIS A 89 -40.42 -35.62 31.91
CA HIS A 89 -40.93 -35.50 30.54
C HIS A 89 -41.37 -34.06 30.23
N LEU A 90 -42.19 -33.47 31.09
CA LEU A 90 -42.68 -32.10 30.91
C LEU A 90 -41.55 -31.07 30.95
N TYR A 91 -40.59 -31.24 31.87
CA TYR A 91 -39.45 -30.34 31.99
C TYR A 91 -38.56 -30.41 30.76
N LEU A 92 -38.14 -31.62 30.36
CA LEU A 92 -37.29 -31.82 29.18
C LEU A 92 -37.96 -31.31 27.91
N ARG A 93 -39.27 -31.52 27.75
CA ARG A 93 -40.04 -30.95 26.64
C ARG A 93 -40.07 -29.42 26.67
N SER A 94 -40.23 -28.82 27.85
CA SER A 94 -40.27 -27.36 27.98
C SER A 94 -38.94 -26.67 27.66
N VAL A 95 -37.83 -27.39 27.82
CA VAL A 95 -36.47 -26.89 27.54
C VAL A 95 -35.86 -27.43 26.25
N LYS A 96 -36.50 -28.40 25.58
CA LYS A 96 -36.10 -28.90 24.26
C LYS A 96 -36.27 -27.77 23.24
N LYS A 97 -35.17 -27.32 22.64
CA LYS A 97 -35.26 -26.43 21.48
C LYS A 97 -35.93 -27.19 20.34
N GLU A 98 -36.98 -26.63 19.75
CA GLU A 98 -37.49 -27.11 18.45
C GLU A 98 -36.39 -26.90 17.41
N THR A 99 -35.61 -27.95 17.11
CA THR A 99 -34.80 -28.00 15.90
C THR A 99 -35.75 -28.20 14.73
N ASN A 100 -36.25 -27.10 14.17
CA ASN A 100 -36.92 -27.13 12.89
C ASN A 100 -36.02 -27.87 11.88
N SER A 101 -36.55 -28.97 11.34
CA SER A 101 -35.92 -29.94 10.45
C SER A 101 -35.67 -29.39 9.03
N GLN A 102 -35.22 -28.15 8.89
CA GLN A 102 -35.15 -27.43 7.61
C GLN A 102 -33.78 -26.85 7.23
N ASN A 103 -32.67 -27.23 7.88
CA ASN A 103 -31.46 -26.42 7.77
C ASN A 103 -30.51 -26.90 6.67
N ILE A 104 -30.30 -26.03 5.68
CA ILE A 104 -29.07 -26.02 4.89
C ILE A 104 -27.91 -25.90 5.89
N ARG A 105 -26.98 -26.84 5.87
CA ARG A 105 -25.78 -26.79 6.71
C ARG A 105 -24.68 -26.06 5.95
N CYS A 106 -23.84 -25.34 6.68
CA CYS A 106 -22.69 -24.67 6.10
C CYS A 106 -21.43 -24.95 6.91
N ILE A 107 -20.39 -25.41 6.23
CA ILE A 107 -19.09 -25.76 6.80
C ILE A 107 -18.03 -24.89 6.15
N ILE A 108 -17.20 -24.25 6.97
CA ILE A 108 -16.01 -23.54 6.50
C ILE A 108 -14.82 -24.52 6.54
N LEU A 109 -14.10 -24.60 5.43
CA LEU A 109 -12.88 -25.39 5.25
C LEU A 109 -11.77 -24.42 4.91
N SER A 110 -10.69 -24.41 5.69
CA SER A 110 -9.57 -23.50 5.44
C SER A 110 -8.26 -24.11 5.89
N HIS A 111 -7.19 -23.79 5.16
CA HIS A 111 -5.83 -24.08 5.60
C HIS A 111 -5.50 -23.31 6.88
N GLY A 112 -4.60 -23.89 7.67
CA GLY A 112 -4.18 -23.37 8.97
C GLY A 112 -4.87 -24.09 10.12
N TYR A 113 -4.48 -23.74 11.34
CA TYR A 113 -4.92 -24.44 12.55
C TYR A 113 -6.23 -23.90 13.14
N SER A 114 -6.67 -22.70 12.74
CA SER A 114 -7.80 -22.01 13.36
C SER A 114 -8.52 -21.03 12.44
N THR A 115 -8.20 -20.98 11.15
CA THR A 115 -8.78 -20.01 10.22
C THR A 115 -10.28 -20.24 10.04
N ALA A 116 -10.68 -21.50 9.77
CA ALA A 116 -12.08 -21.86 9.60
C ALA A 116 -12.84 -21.71 10.91
N SER A 117 -12.29 -22.24 12.00
CA SER A 117 -12.90 -22.15 13.33
C SER A 117 -13.05 -20.71 13.83
N SER A 118 -12.07 -19.84 13.54
CA SER A 118 -12.13 -18.42 13.90
C SER A 118 -13.25 -17.70 13.15
N ILE A 119 -13.36 -17.91 11.83
CA ILE A 119 -14.44 -17.31 11.04
C ILE A 119 -15.81 -17.80 11.54
N ALA A 120 -15.98 -19.12 11.70
CA ALA A 120 -17.24 -19.70 12.18
C ALA A 120 -17.62 -19.16 13.58
N SER A 121 -16.65 -19.06 14.50
CA SER A 121 -16.85 -18.51 15.84
C SER A 121 -17.31 -17.06 15.81
N VAL A 122 -16.71 -16.20 14.97
CA VAL A 122 -17.14 -14.81 14.81
C VAL A 122 -18.58 -14.73 14.34
N ILE A 123 -18.96 -15.51 13.32
CA ILE A 123 -20.32 -15.49 12.77
C ILE A 123 -21.35 -16.02 13.78
N ASN A 124 -21.06 -17.16 14.42
CA ASN A 124 -21.95 -17.77 15.39
C ASN A 124 -22.17 -16.86 16.61
N ASN A 125 -21.11 -16.19 17.09
CA ASN A 125 -21.22 -15.22 18.18
C ASN A 125 -22.00 -13.97 17.76
N LEU A 126 -21.81 -13.47 16.53
CA LEU A 126 -22.52 -12.30 16.02
C LEU A 126 -24.04 -12.53 15.95
N PHE A 127 -24.47 -13.74 15.58
CA PHE A 127 -25.89 -14.11 15.54
C PHE A 127 -26.41 -14.72 16.84
N ASN A 128 -25.54 -14.99 17.82
CA ASN A 128 -25.85 -15.73 19.05
C ASN A 128 -26.57 -17.06 18.76
N GLU A 129 -26.16 -17.72 17.67
CA GLU A 129 -26.80 -18.90 17.09
C GLU A 129 -25.73 -19.75 16.40
N HIS A 130 -25.84 -21.07 16.49
CA HIS A 130 -24.87 -21.98 15.85
C HIS A 130 -25.26 -22.25 14.38
N VAL A 131 -24.82 -21.37 13.49
CA VAL A 131 -25.18 -21.40 12.04
C VAL A 131 -24.11 -22.11 11.21
N MET A 132 -22.84 -21.94 11.56
CA MET A 132 -21.68 -22.39 10.79
C MET A 132 -20.87 -23.43 11.56
N ASP A 133 -20.49 -24.52 10.91
CA ASP A 133 -19.45 -25.44 11.39
C ASP A 133 -18.11 -25.12 10.72
N ALA A 134 -17.02 -25.65 11.25
CA ALA A 134 -15.68 -25.44 10.71
C ALA A 134 -14.82 -26.71 10.77
N ILE A 135 -13.95 -26.87 9.79
CA ILE A 135 -12.88 -27.87 9.79
C ILE A 135 -11.60 -27.18 9.31
N ASP A 136 -10.63 -27.10 10.20
CA ASP A 136 -9.30 -26.57 9.91
C ASP A 136 -8.42 -27.65 9.28
N MET A 137 -7.65 -27.27 8.26
CA MET A 137 -6.66 -28.12 7.58
C MET A 137 -5.24 -27.63 7.89
N PRO A 138 -4.61 -28.15 8.95
CA PRO A 138 -3.17 -28.06 9.14
C PRO A 138 -2.37 -28.42 7.88
N LEU A 139 -1.19 -27.82 7.70
CA LEU A 139 -0.39 -27.95 6.47
C LEU A 139 0.18 -29.37 6.25
N ASP A 140 0.21 -30.18 7.29
CA ASP A 140 0.66 -31.57 7.32
C ASP A 140 -0.44 -32.58 6.97
N ILE A 141 -1.68 -32.12 6.78
CA ILE A 141 -2.84 -32.96 6.47
C ILE A 141 -3.16 -32.87 4.98
N ASP A 142 -3.43 -34.02 4.36
CA ASP A 142 -3.86 -34.09 2.96
C ASP A 142 -5.37 -33.87 2.81
N VAL A 143 -5.76 -33.40 1.63
CA VAL A 143 -7.14 -33.08 1.25
C VAL A 143 -8.06 -34.30 1.35
N ALA A 144 -7.52 -35.49 1.07
CA ALA A 144 -8.27 -36.74 1.21
C ALA A 144 -8.73 -36.99 2.65
N GLU A 145 -7.90 -36.69 3.65
CA GLU A 145 -8.26 -36.83 5.07
C GLU A 145 -9.34 -35.80 5.47
N ILE A 146 -9.28 -34.57 4.92
CA ILE A 146 -10.37 -33.61 5.10
C ILE A 146 -11.66 -34.12 4.45
N GLY A 147 -11.59 -34.77 3.29
CA GLY A 147 -12.73 -35.41 2.64
C GLY A 147 -13.38 -36.50 3.49
N GLU A 148 -12.58 -37.28 4.22
CA GLU A 148 -13.06 -38.26 5.19
C GLU A 148 -13.74 -37.61 6.40
N LYS A 149 -13.19 -36.50 6.91
CA LYS A 149 -13.81 -35.71 7.99
C LYS A 149 -15.15 -35.13 7.56
N VAL A 150 -15.25 -34.60 6.34
CA VAL A 150 -16.52 -34.12 5.75
C VAL A 150 -17.48 -35.30 5.54
N SER A 151 -17.02 -36.45 5.06
CA SER A 151 -17.85 -37.66 4.89
C SER A 151 -18.42 -38.14 6.23
N SER A 152 -17.60 -38.12 7.29
CA SER A 152 -18.03 -38.49 8.64
C SER A 152 -19.04 -37.48 9.20
N TYR A 153 -18.83 -36.18 8.95
CA TYR A 153 -19.78 -35.14 9.29
C TYR A 153 -21.15 -35.37 8.61
N VAL A 154 -21.15 -35.70 7.31
CA VAL A 154 -22.38 -35.97 6.54
C VAL A 154 -23.10 -37.22 7.04
N LYS A 155 -22.38 -38.30 7.39
CA LYS A 155 -22.99 -39.54 7.90
C LYS A 155 -23.62 -39.38 9.29
N ASN A 156 -23.00 -38.57 10.14
CA ASN A 156 -23.41 -38.42 11.54
C ASN A 156 -24.50 -37.35 11.73
N ARG A 157 -24.94 -36.67 10.66
CA ARG A 157 -25.94 -35.60 10.74
C ARG A 157 -26.98 -35.77 9.64
N GLN A 158 -28.26 -35.59 9.97
CA GLN A 158 -29.31 -35.58 8.95
C GLN A 158 -29.29 -34.25 8.18
N ILE A 159 -28.78 -34.27 6.94
CA ILE A 159 -28.75 -33.13 6.02
C ILE A 159 -29.82 -33.35 4.95
N ASN A 160 -30.92 -32.60 5.01
CA ASN A 160 -32.08 -32.86 4.14
C ASN A 160 -32.25 -31.86 2.99
N ARG A 161 -31.73 -30.63 3.11
CA ARG A 161 -31.93 -29.55 2.11
C ARG A 161 -30.66 -29.13 1.35
N GLY A 162 -29.49 -29.45 1.87
CA GLY A 162 -28.23 -29.18 1.21
C GLY A 162 -27.09 -28.80 2.15
N LEU A 163 -25.89 -28.83 1.60
CA LEU A 163 -24.64 -28.53 2.30
C LEU A 163 -23.88 -27.46 1.51
N ILE A 164 -23.50 -26.39 2.18
CA ILE A 164 -22.62 -25.35 1.63
C ILE A 164 -21.22 -25.57 2.20
N LEU A 165 -20.24 -25.75 1.33
CA LEU A 165 -18.82 -25.83 1.68
C LEU A 165 -18.16 -24.52 1.29
N MET A 166 -17.74 -23.74 2.27
CA MET A 166 -16.99 -22.51 2.06
C MET A 166 -15.50 -22.79 2.19
N VAL A 167 -14.75 -22.64 1.11
CA VAL A 167 -13.33 -23.00 1.03
C VAL A 167 -12.46 -21.76 0.83
N ASP A 168 -11.23 -21.79 1.35
CA ASP A 168 -10.28 -20.70 1.18
C ASP A 168 -9.71 -20.66 -0.25
N MET A 169 -9.02 -21.73 -0.67
CA MET A 169 -8.29 -21.80 -1.92
C MET A 169 -7.91 -23.24 -2.32
N GLY A 170 -7.51 -23.40 -3.58
CA GLY A 170 -6.71 -24.54 -4.03
C GLY A 170 -7.49 -25.87 -4.12
N SER A 171 -6.86 -26.94 -3.64
CA SER A 171 -7.36 -28.32 -3.78
C SER A 171 -8.68 -28.58 -3.04
N LEU A 172 -9.02 -27.76 -2.05
CA LEU A 172 -10.31 -27.81 -1.34
C LEU A 172 -11.50 -27.46 -2.23
N GLU A 173 -11.31 -26.74 -3.35
CA GLU A 173 -12.38 -26.50 -4.33
C GLU A 173 -12.87 -27.80 -5.00
N GLY A 174 -12.04 -28.85 -4.99
CA GLY A 174 -12.35 -30.17 -5.52
C GLY A 174 -12.74 -31.20 -4.45
N ILE A 175 -12.98 -30.77 -3.21
CA ILE A 175 -13.18 -31.66 -2.05
C ILE A 175 -14.33 -32.66 -2.27
N GLN A 176 -15.32 -32.32 -3.09
CA GLN A 176 -16.45 -33.20 -3.41
C GLN A 176 -16.02 -34.57 -3.96
N LYS A 177 -14.85 -34.66 -4.61
CA LYS A 177 -14.32 -35.93 -5.15
C LYS A 177 -13.90 -36.92 -4.06
N PHE A 178 -13.63 -36.42 -2.86
CA PHE A 178 -13.16 -37.20 -1.71
C PHE A 178 -14.30 -37.50 -0.72
N ILE A 179 -15.52 -37.03 -0.99
CA ILE A 179 -16.69 -37.34 -0.17
C ILE A 179 -17.24 -38.70 -0.60
N SER A 180 -17.15 -39.69 0.28
CA SER A 180 -17.40 -41.12 -0.01
C SER A 180 -18.79 -41.61 0.38
N SER A 181 -19.68 -40.71 0.79
CA SER A 181 -21.07 -41.02 1.15
C SER A 181 -22.01 -40.99 -0.05
N GLU A 182 -23.00 -41.89 -0.08
CA GLU A 182 -24.19 -41.68 -0.92
C GLU A 182 -24.89 -40.41 -0.43
N ILE A 183 -25.00 -39.40 -1.30
CA ILE A 183 -25.56 -38.10 -0.99
C ILE A 183 -26.83 -37.94 -1.83
N ASP A 184 -27.95 -37.65 -1.18
CA ASP A 184 -29.26 -37.43 -1.78
C ASP A 184 -29.71 -35.95 -1.76
N PHE A 185 -28.79 -35.03 -1.42
CA PHE A 185 -29.02 -33.59 -1.29
C PHE A 185 -27.98 -32.75 -2.08
N PRO A 186 -28.25 -31.46 -2.39
CA PRO A 186 -27.31 -30.62 -3.14
C PRO A 186 -26.13 -30.17 -2.28
N ILE A 187 -24.91 -30.22 -2.85
CA ILE A 187 -23.71 -29.62 -2.28
C ILE A 187 -23.32 -28.40 -3.11
N ALA A 188 -23.20 -27.24 -2.45
CA ALA A 188 -22.69 -26.02 -3.06
C ALA A 188 -21.29 -25.70 -2.52
N ILE A 189 -20.41 -25.20 -3.37
CA ILE A 189 -19.04 -24.83 -3.00
C ILE A 189 -18.86 -23.34 -3.27
N VAL A 190 -18.37 -22.61 -2.27
CA VAL A 190 -18.02 -21.18 -2.36
C VAL A 190 -16.54 -21.04 -2.06
N ASN A 191 -15.74 -20.62 -3.04
CA ASN A 191 -14.33 -20.34 -2.84
C ASN A 191 -14.08 -18.92 -2.31
N ASN A 192 -12.83 -18.61 -1.97
CA ASN A 192 -12.42 -17.32 -1.43
C ASN A 192 -13.14 -16.95 -0.13
N VAL A 193 -13.27 -17.92 0.80
CA VAL A 193 -13.93 -17.66 2.08
C VAL A 193 -13.23 -16.53 2.84
N SER A 194 -14.05 -15.59 3.27
CA SER A 194 -13.74 -14.49 4.17
C SER A 194 -14.85 -14.34 5.19
N THR A 195 -14.59 -13.66 6.31
CA THR A 195 -15.63 -13.36 7.30
C THR A 195 -16.85 -12.67 6.68
N GLN A 196 -16.66 -11.80 5.68
CA GLN A 196 -17.77 -11.13 4.99
C GLN A 196 -18.60 -12.11 4.15
N SER A 197 -17.95 -13.00 3.38
CA SER A 197 -18.66 -14.04 2.61
C SER A 197 -19.44 -14.99 3.52
N ALA A 198 -18.84 -15.38 4.66
CA ALA A 198 -19.45 -16.29 5.62
C ALA A 198 -20.64 -15.62 6.31
N LEU A 199 -20.53 -14.33 6.64
CA LEU A 199 -21.64 -13.55 7.18
C LEU A 199 -22.82 -13.49 6.21
N LEU A 200 -22.55 -13.25 4.92
CA LEU A 200 -23.60 -13.20 3.89
C LEU A 200 -24.32 -14.55 3.75
N VAL A 201 -23.56 -15.65 3.67
CA VAL A 201 -24.13 -17.00 3.58
C VAL A 201 -24.92 -17.36 4.83
N ALA A 202 -24.39 -17.07 6.02
CA ALA A 202 -25.08 -17.33 7.29
C ALA A 202 -26.38 -16.53 7.41
N ASP A 203 -26.36 -15.26 7.01
CA ASP A 203 -27.58 -14.43 7.00
C ASP A 203 -28.64 -15.00 6.05
N ASP A 204 -28.23 -15.43 4.86
CA ASP A 204 -29.13 -16.05 3.89
C ASP A 204 -29.72 -17.39 4.38
N ILE A 205 -28.93 -18.20 5.08
CA ILE A 205 -29.40 -19.46 5.71
C ILE A 205 -30.44 -19.16 6.80
N ARG A 206 -30.19 -18.16 7.66
CA ARG A 206 -31.12 -17.76 8.73
C ARG A 206 -32.44 -17.23 8.18
N HIS A 207 -32.41 -16.60 7.01
CA HIS A 207 -33.60 -16.16 6.28
C HIS A 207 -34.26 -17.28 5.45
N HIS A 208 -33.86 -18.54 5.63
CA HIS A 208 -34.45 -19.72 4.99
C HIS A 208 -34.47 -19.64 3.45
N LYS A 209 -33.45 -19.01 2.85
CA LYS A 209 -33.32 -18.94 1.38
C LYS A 209 -32.87 -20.28 0.80
N ASP A 210 -33.32 -20.59 -0.41
CA ASP A 210 -32.89 -21.78 -1.15
C ASP A 210 -31.42 -21.69 -1.57
N ILE A 211 -30.73 -22.84 -1.59
CA ILE A 211 -29.28 -22.92 -1.87
C ILE A 211 -28.87 -22.20 -3.17
N GLU A 212 -29.69 -22.30 -4.23
CA GLU A 212 -29.45 -21.60 -5.50
C GLU A 212 -29.56 -20.07 -5.38
N GLN A 213 -30.47 -19.58 -4.54
CA GLN A 213 -30.59 -18.15 -4.25
C GLN A 213 -29.38 -17.64 -3.47
N ILE A 214 -28.91 -18.42 -2.48
CA ILE A 214 -27.71 -18.10 -1.71
C ILE A 214 -26.50 -17.97 -2.66
N MET A 215 -26.31 -18.94 -3.56
CA MET A 215 -25.21 -18.91 -4.53
C MET A 215 -25.30 -17.71 -5.49
N ARG A 216 -26.50 -17.32 -5.92
CA ARG A 216 -26.69 -16.10 -6.74
C ARG A 216 -26.31 -14.84 -5.97
N ASN A 217 -26.71 -14.72 -4.71
CA ASN A 217 -26.41 -13.55 -3.87
C ASN A 217 -24.91 -13.42 -3.63
N VAL A 218 -24.25 -14.53 -3.27
CA VAL A 218 -22.79 -14.58 -3.07
C VAL A 218 -22.05 -14.11 -4.32
N ARG A 219 -22.43 -14.62 -5.51
CA ARG A 219 -21.81 -14.24 -6.78
C ARG A 219 -21.94 -12.75 -7.11
N GLN A 220 -23.05 -12.12 -6.74
CA GLN A 220 -23.28 -10.69 -6.99
C GLN A 220 -22.56 -9.79 -5.98
N ALA A 221 -22.49 -10.20 -4.71
CA ALA A 221 -21.98 -9.37 -3.62
C ALA A 221 -20.45 -9.44 -3.45
N MET A 222 -19.79 -10.53 -3.88
CA MET A 222 -18.37 -10.79 -3.65
C MET A 222 -17.41 -10.15 -4.68
N VAL A 223 -17.81 -9.06 -5.35
CA VAL A 223 -16.92 -8.32 -6.25
C VAL A 223 -16.02 -7.38 -5.43
N PRO A 224 -14.68 -7.48 -5.51
CA PRO A 224 -13.79 -6.60 -4.76
C PRO A 224 -14.02 -5.14 -5.11
N LYS A 225 -14.29 -4.30 -4.11
CA LYS A 225 -14.31 -2.85 -4.27
C LYS A 225 -12.89 -2.33 -4.11
N THR A 226 -12.29 -1.89 -5.20
CA THR A 226 -10.95 -1.29 -5.19
C THR A 226 -11.06 0.23 -5.32
N GLN A 227 -10.17 0.94 -4.63
CA GLN A 227 -10.05 2.39 -4.74
C GLN A 227 -8.58 2.78 -4.63
N ILE A 228 -8.15 3.73 -5.47
CA ILE A 228 -6.83 4.35 -5.39
C ILE A 228 -7.04 5.79 -4.93
N ILE A 229 -6.35 6.18 -3.85
CA ILE A 229 -6.42 7.53 -3.30
C ILE A 229 -5.15 8.26 -3.71
N TYR A 230 -5.31 9.35 -4.47
CA TYR A 230 -4.21 10.22 -4.91
C TYR A 230 -4.12 11.49 -4.03
N PRO A 231 -2.90 12.06 -3.86
CA PRO A 231 -2.73 13.32 -3.15
C PRO A 231 -3.43 14.46 -3.89
N LYS A 232 -4.25 15.24 -3.18
CA LYS A 232 -4.95 16.42 -3.74
C LYS A 232 -4.30 17.74 -3.37
N GLU A 233 -3.87 17.89 -2.11
CA GLU A 233 -3.43 19.16 -1.55
C GLU A 233 -1.91 19.35 -1.60
N ILE A 234 -1.16 18.31 -1.26
CA ILE A 234 0.31 18.36 -1.22
C ILE A 234 0.84 17.49 -2.36
N LYS A 235 1.30 18.15 -3.41
CA LYS A 235 2.01 17.51 -4.53
C LYS A 235 3.50 17.85 -4.44
N ARG A 236 4.35 16.94 -4.88
CA ARG A 236 5.80 17.20 -4.93
C ARG A 236 6.10 18.13 -6.09
N ASN A 237 6.95 19.13 -5.86
CA ASN A 237 7.44 19.99 -6.92
C ASN A 237 8.35 19.21 -7.85
N LEU A 238 8.16 19.39 -9.16
CA LEU A 238 8.91 18.69 -10.20
C LEU A 238 9.37 19.67 -11.27
N ILE A 239 10.66 19.67 -11.57
CA ILE A 239 11.23 20.23 -12.80
C ILE A 239 11.45 19.08 -13.78
N VAL A 240 10.87 19.23 -14.96
CA VAL A 240 11.02 18.26 -16.05
C VAL A 240 12.12 18.75 -16.96
N THR A 241 13.10 17.90 -17.24
CA THR A 241 14.14 18.15 -18.24
C THR A 241 13.86 17.33 -19.49
N CYS A 242 14.00 17.91 -20.67
CA CYS A 242 13.65 17.23 -21.92
C CYS A 242 14.57 17.57 -23.10
N CYS A 243 14.67 16.62 -24.04
CA CYS A 243 15.42 16.76 -25.29
C CYS A 243 14.72 16.00 -26.44
N PHE A 244 14.93 16.46 -27.67
CA PHE A 244 14.40 15.84 -28.88
C PHE A 244 15.05 14.47 -29.20
N THR A 245 16.39 14.36 -29.15
CA THR A 245 17.14 13.17 -29.62
C THR A 245 17.61 12.24 -28.48
N GLY A 246 16.69 11.85 -27.59
CA GLY A 246 16.95 10.90 -26.51
C GLY A 246 17.31 11.54 -25.16
N ILE A 247 17.44 10.69 -24.13
CA ILE A 247 17.57 11.11 -22.71
C ILE A 247 18.94 11.75 -22.40
N GLY A 248 19.97 11.59 -23.25
CA GLY A 248 21.34 12.04 -22.98
C GLY A 248 21.44 13.51 -22.58
N THR A 249 21.04 14.43 -23.46
CA THR A 249 21.07 15.88 -23.17
C THR A 249 20.13 16.23 -22.01
N ALA A 250 18.97 15.59 -21.90
CA ALA A 250 18.04 15.84 -20.79
C ALA A 250 18.67 15.46 -19.43
N ASN A 251 19.45 14.36 -19.37
CA ASN A 251 20.21 13.96 -18.20
C ASN A 251 21.36 14.92 -17.89
N SER A 252 22.07 15.44 -18.91
CA SER A 252 23.09 16.46 -18.70
C SER A 252 22.49 17.73 -18.10
N VAL A 253 21.36 18.20 -18.63
CA VAL A 253 20.62 19.34 -18.07
C VAL A 253 20.14 19.05 -16.65
N LYS A 254 19.59 17.86 -16.40
CA LYS A 254 19.20 17.43 -15.05
C LYS A 254 20.39 17.50 -14.09
N LYS A 255 21.55 17.00 -14.49
CA LYS A 255 22.77 17.03 -13.67
C LYS A 255 23.21 18.46 -13.40
N LEU A 256 23.27 19.30 -14.43
CA LEU A 256 23.59 20.72 -14.30
C LEU A 256 22.67 21.42 -13.28
N LEU A 257 21.36 21.21 -13.39
CA LEU A 257 20.40 21.80 -12.47
C LEU A 257 20.60 21.27 -11.04
N LEU A 258 20.81 19.96 -10.87
CA LEU A 258 21.06 19.36 -9.55
C LEU A 258 22.35 19.88 -8.90
N ASP A 259 23.44 20.00 -9.67
CA ASP A 259 24.73 20.52 -9.20
C ASP A 259 24.65 22.02 -8.85
N SER A 260 23.64 22.71 -9.37
CA SER A 260 23.38 24.13 -9.12
C SER A 260 22.36 24.39 -8.01
N MET A 261 21.60 23.37 -7.59
CA MET A 261 20.54 23.49 -6.58
C MET A 261 21.11 23.73 -5.17
N PRO A 262 20.54 24.66 -4.39
CA PRO A 262 20.83 24.78 -2.96
C PRO A 262 20.42 23.51 -2.19
N ALA A 263 21.11 23.22 -1.08
CA ALA A 263 21.00 21.94 -0.36
C ALA A 263 19.63 21.63 0.28
N GLU A 264 18.73 22.61 0.39
CA GLU A 264 17.47 22.51 1.16
C GLU A 264 16.20 22.70 0.30
N VAL A 265 16.29 22.57 -1.03
CA VAL A 265 15.13 22.80 -1.92
C VAL A 265 14.31 21.51 -2.10
N ASP A 266 13.04 21.54 -1.69
CA ASP A 266 12.08 20.46 -1.96
C ASP A 266 11.55 20.54 -3.39
N CYS A 267 12.40 20.17 -4.35
CA CYS A 267 12.07 20.07 -5.76
C CYS A 267 12.80 18.90 -6.41
N GLN A 268 12.03 18.00 -7.05
CA GLN A 268 12.60 16.89 -7.81
C GLN A 268 12.95 17.33 -9.22
N ILE A 269 14.00 16.75 -9.80
CA ILE A 269 14.36 16.97 -11.21
C ILE A 269 14.40 15.62 -11.93
N GLN A 270 13.63 15.49 -13.01
CA GLN A 270 13.56 14.25 -13.78
C GLN A 270 13.73 14.52 -15.27
N ALA A 271 14.39 13.59 -15.96
CA ALA A 271 14.68 13.68 -17.38
C ALA A 271 13.75 12.76 -18.16
N TYR A 272 13.18 13.29 -19.23
CA TYR A 272 12.25 12.59 -20.10
C TYR A 272 12.54 12.87 -21.57
N GLU A 273 12.19 11.91 -22.42
CA GLU A 273 12.09 12.12 -23.86
C GLU A 273 10.79 12.87 -24.16
N VAL A 274 10.83 13.77 -25.14
CA VAL A 274 9.69 14.62 -25.51
C VAL A 274 8.45 13.80 -25.86
N ASP A 275 8.62 12.68 -26.58
CA ASP A 275 7.50 11.82 -26.97
C ASP A 275 6.80 11.18 -25.76
N ARG A 276 7.56 10.84 -24.71
CA ARG A 276 6.99 10.28 -23.47
C ARG A 276 6.23 11.34 -22.67
N LEU A 277 6.64 12.60 -22.74
CA LEU A 277 5.94 13.72 -22.07
C LEU A 277 4.59 14.04 -22.73
N LYS A 278 4.46 13.76 -24.04
CA LYS A 278 3.22 13.96 -24.79
C LYS A 278 2.20 12.83 -24.61
N ALA A 279 2.60 11.71 -24.03
CA ALA A 279 1.71 10.58 -23.78
C ALA A 279 0.66 10.96 -22.72
N GLU A 280 -0.62 10.74 -23.03
CA GLU A 280 -1.74 11.07 -22.14
C GLU A 280 -1.62 10.41 -20.75
N GLU A 281 -1.11 9.17 -20.71
CA GLU A 281 -0.85 8.44 -19.47
C GLU A 281 0.16 9.17 -18.57
N GLN A 282 1.23 9.72 -19.16
CA GLN A 282 2.28 10.42 -18.42
C GLN A 282 1.78 11.77 -17.89
N ILE A 283 1.02 12.50 -18.71
CA ILE A 283 0.38 13.75 -18.31
C ILE A 283 -0.59 13.51 -17.14
N ALA A 284 -1.37 12.42 -17.21
CA ALA A 284 -2.27 12.04 -16.13
C ALA A 284 -1.52 11.71 -14.83
N ILE A 285 -0.33 11.10 -14.91
CA ILE A 285 0.53 10.85 -13.74
C ILE A 285 1.03 12.16 -13.14
N PHE A 286 1.54 13.09 -13.96
CA PHE A 286 1.98 14.40 -13.49
C PHE A 286 0.86 15.15 -12.79
N ASN A 287 -0.32 15.22 -13.41
CA ASN A 287 -1.48 15.89 -12.84
C ASN A 287 -1.95 15.27 -11.52
N LYS A 288 -1.71 13.98 -11.29
CA LYS A 288 -2.09 13.29 -10.04
C LYS A 288 -1.05 13.41 -8.92
N LEU A 289 0.25 13.45 -9.26
CA LEU A 289 1.32 13.29 -8.26
C LEU A 289 2.17 14.53 -8.05
N TYR A 290 2.30 15.39 -9.06
CA TYR A 290 3.31 16.42 -9.11
C TYR A 290 2.71 17.81 -9.35
N ASN A 291 3.37 18.81 -8.78
CA ASN A 291 3.27 20.19 -9.23
C ASN A 291 4.43 20.43 -10.18
N VAL A 292 4.17 20.44 -11.49
CA VAL A 292 5.22 20.64 -12.49
C VAL A 292 5.56 22.12 -12.51
N VAL A 293 6.69 22.47 -11.89
CA VAL A 293 7.13 23.85 -11.66
C VAL A 293 7.64 24.48 -12.96
N ALA A 294 8.44 23.73 -13.72
CA ALA A 294 9.00 24.18 -14.98
C ALA A 294 9.39 23.00 -15.87
N VAL A 295 9.45 23.26 -17.17
CA VAL A 295 10.04 22.36 -18.16
C VAL A 295 11.28 23.03 -18.73
N VAL A 296 12.44 22.38 -18.59
CA VAL A 296 13.73 22.86 -19.10
C VAL A 296 14.21 21.95 -20.22
N GLY A 297 14.62 22.50 -21.36
CA GLY A 297 15.09 21.64 -22.43
C GLY A 297 15.61 22.34 -23.66
N THR A 298 15.82 21.55 -24.71
CA THR A 298 16.17 22.04 -26.05
C THR A 298 14.95 22.26 -26.94
N ILE A 299 13.80 21.67 -26.59
CA ILE A 299 12.55 21.82 -27.32
C ILE A 299 11.37 21.84 -26.34
N ASP A 300 10.36 22.65 -26.64
CA ASP A 300 9.13 22.72 -25.86
C ASP A 300 8.24 21.48 -26.15
N PRO A 301 7.95 20.63 -25.14
CA PRO A 301 7.07 19.49 -25.32
C PRO A 301 5.58 19.90 -25.40
N GLY A 302 5.23 21.14 -25.09
CA GLY A 302 3.85 21.64 -25.09
C GLY A 302 3.03 21.13 -23.90
N LEU A 303 3.67 20.95 -22.73
CA LEU A 303 2.99 20.52 -21.51
C LEU A 303 2.05 21.65 -21.02
N PRO A 304 0.75 21.39 -20.83
CA PRO A 304 -0.17 22.38 -20.29
C PRO A 304 0.18 22.72 -18.84
N ASP A 305 -0.05 23.98 -18.46
CA ASP A 305 0.12 24.54 -17.10
C ASP A 305 1.56 24.64 -16.55
N ALA A 306 2.59 24.23 -17.31
CA ALA A 306 3.99 24.38 -16.92
C ALA A 306 4.75 25.32 -17.86
N PRO A 307 5.52 26.30 -17.35
CA PRO A 307 6.33 27.18 -18.19
C PRO A 307 7.50 26.41 -18.80
N TYR A 308 7.66 26.53 -20.13
CA TYR A 308 8.84 26.07 -20.83
C TYR A 308 9.97 27.12 -20.77
N ILE A 309 11.17 26.65 -20.47
CA ILE A 309 12.40 27.45 -20.38
C ILE A 309 13.47 26.74 -21.21
N SER A 310 13.95 27.41 -22.24
CA SER A 310 15.01 26.84 -23.07
C SER A 310 16.34 26.83 -22.32
N LEU A 311 17.17 25.81 -22.57
CA LEU A 311 18.52 25.73 -22.02
C LEU A 311 19.37 26.94 -22.47
N GLU A 312 19.22 27.39 -23.72
CA GLU A 312 19.90 28.59 -24.24
C GLU A 312 19.53 29.86 -23.47
N SER A 313 18.26 30.00 -23.08
CA SER A 313 17.78 31.14 -22.28
C SER A 313 18.46 31.16 -20.91
N ILE A 314 18.53 30.00 -20.25
CA ILE A 314 19.21 29.86 -18.96
C ILE A 314 20.70 30.22 -19.07
N ILE A 315 21.37 29.71 -20.10
CA ILE A 315 22.82 29.94 -20.33
C ILE A 315 23.09 31.41 -20.65
N SER A 316 22.33 32.01 -21.57
CA SER A 316 22.51 33.41 -21.97
C SER A 316 22.06 34.40 -20.91
N GLY A 317 21.29 33.97 -19.91
CA GLY A 317 20.62 34.84 -18.95
C GLY A 317 19.43 35.60 -19.56
N SER A 318 19.02 35.26 -20.78
CA SER A 318 17.81 35.79 -21.39
C SER A 318 16.58 35.10 -20.78
N GLU A 319 15.48 35.83 -20.61
CA GLU A 319 14.23 35.30 -20.03
C GLU A 319 14.31 34.75 -18.58
N MET A 320 15.31 35.17 -17.80
CA MET A 320 15.45 34.73 -16.40
C MET A 320 14.22 35.03 -15.52
N GLU A 321 13.41 36.03 -15.88
CA GLU A 321 12.14 36.30 -15.20
C GLU A 321 11.15 35.12 -15.21
N LYS A 322 11.16 34.30 -16.29
CA LYS A 322 10.29 33.10 -16.38
C LYS A 322 10.75 32.04 -15.39
N LEU A 323 12.06 31.83 -15.31
CA LEU A 323 12.70 30.89 -14.38
C LEU A 323 12.47 31.34 -12.93
N ASP A 324 12.59 32.63 -12.66
CA ASP A 324 12.39 33.21 -11.33
C ASP A 324 10.96 32.97 -10.84
N LYS A 325 9.96 33.29 -11.67
CA LYS A 325 8.55 33.08 -11.33
C LYS A 325 8.22 31.61 -11.10
N ALA A 326 8.81 30.71 -11.88
CA ALA A 326 8.61 29.29 -11.71
C ALA A 326 9.21 28.79 -10.38
N LEU A 327 10.49 29.10 -10.13
CA LEU A 327 11.22 28.59 -8.97
C LEU A 327 10.82 29.25 -7.64
N GLN A 328 10.18 30.42 -7.64
CA GLN A 328 9.61 31.06 -6.44
C GLN A 328 8.62 30.17 -5.69
N VAL A 329 8.03 29.16 -6.34
CA VAL A 329 7.14 28.18 -5.70
C VAL A 329 7.90 27.27 -4.73
N CYS A 330 9.20 27.06 -4.94
CA CYS A 330 10.03 26.14 -4.15
C CYS A 330 11.30 26.76 -3.55
N MET A 331 11.62 28.03 -3.83
CA MET A 331 12.85 28.70 -3.38
C MET A 331 12.60 30.11 -2.86
N THR A 332 13.45 30.56 -1.93
CA THR A 332 13.53 31.98 -1.52
C THR A 332 14.32 32.81 -2.53
N THR A 333 14.20 34.15 -2.47
CA THR A 333 14.96 35.06 -3.33
C THR A 333 16.47 34.90 -3.20
N GLU A 334 16.97 34.62 -1.99
CA GLU A 334 18.40 34.39 -1.73
C GLU A 334 18.88 33.07 -2.35
N GLN A 335 18.11 31.99 -2.15
CA GLN A 335 18.38 30.67 -2.76
C GLN A 335 18.36 30.75 -4.30
N LEU A 336 17.43 31.52 -4.85
CA LEU A 336 17.32 31.74 -6.29
C LEU A 336 18.56 32.48 -6.84
N GLN A 337 19.05 33.51 -6.14
CA GLN A 337 20.27 34.21 -6.55
C GLN A 337 21.49 33.28 -6.51
N GLN A 338 21.64 32.50 -5.43
CA GLN A 338 22.69 31.50 -5.30
C GLN A 338 22.63 30.45 -6.43
N PHE A 339 21.43 29.95 -6.74
CA PHE A 339 21.20 29.01 -7.82
C PHE A 339 21.69 29.55 -9.17
N LYS A 340 21.39 30.82 -9.49
CA LYS A 340 21.80 31.45 -10.75
C LYS A 340 23.31 31.55 -10.90
N GLU A 341 23.98 32.02 -9.85
CA GLU A 341 25.44 32.16 -9.83
C GLU A 341 26.10 30.78 -9.99
N GLN A 342 25.62 29.80 -9.24
CA GLN A 342 26.12 28.42 -9.31
C GLN A 342 25.86 27.77 -10.66
N LEU A 343 24.76 28.12 -11.33
CA LEU A 343 24.43 27.57 -12.64
C LEU A 343 25.41 28.04 -13.72
N ILE A 344 25.73 29.33 -13.75
CA ILE A 344 26.73 29.88 -14.68
C ILE A 344 28.10 29.24 -14.43
N HIS A 345 28.48 29.13 -13.15
CA HIS A 345 29.73 28.50 -12.74
C HIS A 345 29.78 27.02 -13.18
N SER A 346 28.75 26.23 -12.87
CA SER A 346 28.67 24.80 -13.20
C SER A 346 28.68 24.55 -14.70
N PHE A 347 27.97 25.38 -15.48
CA PHE A 347 27.98 25.27 -16.93
C PHE A 347 29.34 25.61 -17.54
N SER A 348 29.99 26.67 -17.04
CA SER A 348 31.32 27.09 -17.48
C SER A 348 32.38 26.05 -17.14
N LEU A 349 32.30 25.47 -15.95
CA LEU A 349 33.21 24.43 -15.48
C LEU A 349 33.21 23.22 -16.42
N GLU A 350 32.05 22.74 -16.85
CA GLU A 350 31.95 21.60 -17.79
C GLU A 350 32.66 21.93 -19.12
N ARG A 351 32.55 23.16 -19.62
CA ARG A 351 33.28 23.60 -20.82
C ARG A 351 34.78 23.73 -20.58
N VAL A 352 35.18 24.27 -19.44
CA VAL A 352 36.59 24.43 -19.07
C VAL A 352 37.27 23.07 -18.92
N ILE A 353 36.67 22.11 -18.21
CA ILE A 353 37.19 20.74 -18.07
C ILE A 353 37.47 20.10 -19.44
N ASN A 354 36.58 20.31 -20.42
CA ASN A 354 36.75 19.77 -21.77
C ASN A 354 37.79 20.54 -22.62
N SER A 355 38.23 21.71 -22.18
CA SER A 355 39.14 22.60 -22.91
C SER A 355 40.57 22.57 -22.36
N ILE A 356 40.77 22.13 -21.12
CA ILE A 356 42.08 22.10 -20.45
C ILE A 356 42.56 20.67 -20.20
N THR A 357 43.88 20.44 -20.16
CA THR A 357 44.46 19.09 -20.01
C THR A 357 45.31 18.90 -18.76
N ILE A 358 46.03 19.92 -18.32
CA ILE A 358 47.02 19.81 -17.22
C ILE A 358 46.50 20.44 -15.91
N LEU A 359 45.65 21.46 -16.02
CA LEU A 359 45.23 22.28 -14.89
C LEU A 359 43.99 21.73 -14.21
N ASP A 360 43.87 22.02 -12.91
CA ASP A 360 42.63 21.81 -12.17
C ASP A 360 41.61 22.89 -12.55
N ALA A 361 40.52 22.47 -13.20
CA ALA A 361 39.47 23.38 -13.69
C ALA A 361 38.83 24.21 -12.57
N HIS A 362 38.65 23.63 -11.38
CA HIS A 362 38.03 24.34 -10.26
C HIS A 362 38.93 25.46 -9.77
N LEU A 363 40.21 25.17 -9.55
CA LEU A 363 41.17 26.18 -9.09
C LEU A 363 41.35 27.30 -10.13
N VAL A 364 41.34 26.96 -11.42
CA VAL A 364 41.41 27.94 -12.49
C VAL A 364 40.18 28.85 -12.50
N MET A 365 38.98 28.27 -12.44
CA MET A 365 37.71 29.00 -12.36
C MET A 365 37.69 29.99 -11.18
N ASP A 366 38.08 29.54 -9.97
CA ASP A 366 38.16 30.41 -8.78
C ASP A 366 39.10 31.60 -8.98
N ASN A 367 40.23 31.39 -9.66
CA ASN A 367 41.19 32.45 -9.94
C ASN A 367 40.68 33.44 -11.00
N ILE A 368 39.93 32.94 -11.98
CA ILE A 368 39.25 33.77 -12.98
C ILE A 368 38.16 34.60 -12.30
N ASP A 369 37.40 34.02 -11.35
CA ASP A 369 36.41 34.76 -10.56
C ASP A 369 37.02 35.92 -9.79
N ARG A 370 38.19 35.71 -9.19
CA ARG A 370 38.93 36.78 -8.50
C ARG A 370 39.34 37.89 -9.46
N ALA A 371 39.76 37.54 -10.68
CA ALA A 371 40.11 38.52 -11.71
C ALA A 371 38.86 39.29 -12.20
N ILE A 372 37.76 38.60 -12.50
CA ILE A 372 36.49 39.21 -12.93
C ILE A 372 35.92 40.13 -11.84
N ASN A 373 35.93 39.69 -10.57
CA ASN A 373 35.46 40.49 -9.46
C ASN A 373 36.29 41.77 -9.28
N LYS A 374 37.62 41.68 -9.43
CA LYS A 374 38.50 42.85 -9.42
C LYS A 374 38.22 43.78 -10.60
N PHE A 375 37.96 43.23 -11.78
CA PHE A 375 37.58 44.01 -12.96
C PHE A 375 36.27 44.76 -12.76
N ASN A 376 35.24 44.10 -12.23
CA ASN A 376 33.94 44.71 -11.94
C ASN A 376 34.08 45.84 -10.90
N GLN A 377 34.95 45.69 -9.90
CA GLN A 377 35.24 46.73 -8.91
C GLN A 377 35.94 47.96 -9.53
N LEU A 378 36.89 47.75 -10.45
CA LEU A 378 37.64 48.83 -11.09
C LEU A 378 36.84 49.57 -12.15
N SER A 379 36.06 48.85 -12.95
CA SER A 379 35.25 49.40 -14.04
C SER A 379 33.91 49.97 -13.58
N GLY A 380 33.36 49.48 -12.46
CA GLY A 380 32.00 49.79 -12.01
C GLY A 380 30.91 49.13 -12.87
N HIS A 381 31.29 48.24 -13.79
CA HIS A 381 30.40 47.52 -14.69
C HIS A 381 30.38 46.04 -14.34
N GLN A 382 29.20 45.41 -14.36
CA GLN A 382 29.06 43.99 -14.07
C GLN A 382 28.92 43.22 -15.37
N LEU A 383 29.91 42.37 -15.67
CA LEU A 383 29.92 41.59 -16.90
C LEU A 383 28.70 40.67 -17.03
N GLY A 384 28.15 40.60 -18.24
CA GLY A 384 27.07 39.70 -18.63
C GLY A 384 27.46 38.22 -18.55
N ASN A 385 26.46 37.34 -18.52
CA ASN A 385 26.67 35.90 -18.37
C ASN A 385 27.49 35.32 -19.54
N ILE A 386 27.18 35.71 -20.77
CA ILE A 386 27.88 35.26 -21.99
C ILE A 386 29.36 35.65 -21.94
N THR A 387 29.64 36.87 -21.50
CA THR A 387 30.99 37.41 -21.39
C THR A 387 31.78 36.72 -20.30
N LYS A 388 31.19 36.50 -19.11
CA LYS A 388 31.80 35.68 -18.05
C LYS A 388 32.15 34.27 -18.52
N MET A 389 31.21 33.58 -19.17
CA MET A 389 31.45 32.25 -19.74
C MET A 389 32.59 32.24 -20.76
N SER A 390 32.63 33.25 -21.62
CA SER A 390 33.68 33.41 -22.63
C SER A 390 35.04 33.64 -21.98
N LEU A 391 35.09 34.45 -20.92
CA LEU A 391 36.30 34.67 -20.12
C LEU A 391 36.75 33.39 -19.41
N TYR A 392 35.85 32.62 -18.79
CA TYR A 392 36.24 31.35 -18.16
C TYR A 392 36.93 30.43 -19.14
N VAL A 393 36.36 30.23 -20.33
CA VAL A 393 36.96 29.35 -21.35
C VAL A 393 38.26 29.94 -21.90
N HIS A 394 38.24 31.21 -22.31
CA HIS A 394 39.40 31.85 -22.94
C HIS A 394 40.60 31.94 -22.00
N VAL A 395 40.38 32.40 -20.77
CA VAL A 395 41.44 32.60 -19.77
C VAL A 395 41.97 31.25 -19.28
N SER A 396 41.12 30.23 -19.15
CA SER A 396 41.59 28.87 -18.84
C SER A 396 42.54 28.33 -19.91
N CYS A 397 42.18 28.48 -21.19
CA CYS A 397 43.04 28.08 -22.31
C CYS A 397 44.32 28.91 -22.38
N LEU A 398 44.23 30.22 -22.11
CA LEU A 398 45.37 31.14 -22.04
C LEU A 398 46.38 30.68 -20.98
N ILE A 399 45.92 30.38 -19.75
CA ILE A 399 46.83 29.95 -18.67
C ILE A 399 47.55 28.66 -19.08
N GLU A 400 46.84 27.70 -19.68
CA GLU A 400 47.45 26.46 -20.14
C GLU A 400 48.47 26.67 -21.25
N ARG A 401 48.17 27.54 -22.23
CA ARG A 401 49.13 27.94 -23.27
C ARG A 401 50.39 28.56 -22.69
N LEU A 402 50.25 29.46 -21.71
CA LEU A 402 51.40 30.12 -21.09
C LEU A 402 52.27 29.14 -20.30
N ILE A 403 51.67 28.19 -19.58
CA ILE A 403 52.42 27.13 -18.86
C ILE A 403 53.16 26.22 -19.85
N ARG A 404 52.59 25.98 -21.03
CA ARG A 404 53.23 25.22 -22.13
C ARG A 404 54.28 26.02 -22.90
N ASN A 405 54.49 27.30 -22.59
CA ASN A 405 55.34 28.24 -23.34
C ASN A 405 54.90 28.42 -24.82
N GLU A 406 53.59 28.41 -25.07
CA GLU A 406 52.99 28.63 -26.41
C GLU A 406 52.09 29.88 -26.42
N PRO A 407 52.63 31.09 -26.13
CA PRO A 407 51.83 32.32 -26.09
C PRO A 407 51.33 32.71 -27.49
N ILE A 408 50.10 33.25 -27.57
CA ILE A 408 49.65 33.91 -28.79
C ILE A 408 50.33 35.28 -28.87
N THR A 409 51.07 35.53 -29.94
CA THR A 409 51.79 36.80 -30.16
C THR A 409 51.19 37.67 -31.26
N SER A 410 50.21 37.15 -32.00
CA SER A 410 49.52 37.86 -33.08
C SER A 410 48.26 38.57 -32.55
N TYR A 411 48.36 39.89 -32.41
CA TYR A 411 47.22 40.78 -32.15
C TYR A 411 47.56 42.19 -32.66
N ASP A 412 46.61 42.85 -33.32
CA ASP A 412 46.82 44.20 -33.85
C ASP A 412 46.50 45.26 -32.78
N LEU A 413 47.55 45.71 -32.08
CA LEU A 413 47.44 46.71 -31.02
C LEU A 413 47.17 48.13 -31.54
N GLU A 414 47.26 48.37 -32.86
CA GLU A 414 47.02 49.70 -33.45
C GLU A 414 45.54 50.11 -33.39
N GLN A 415 44.63 49.18 -33.08
CA GLN A 415 43.19 49.45 -32.90
C GLN A 415 42.82 50.13 -31.57
N LEU A 416 43.74 50.20 -30.60
CA LEU A 416 43.53 50.85 -29.29
C LEU A 416 43.79 52.36 -29.36
N SER A 417 43.02 53.09 -30.18
CA SER A 417 43.28 54.50 -30.48
C SER A 417 42.63 55.49 -29.51
N ASP A 418 41.53 55.12 -28.85
CA ASP A 418 40.76 56.04 -27.99
C ASP A 418 41.13 55.96 -26.49
N THR A 419 40.97 57.08 -25.78
CA THR A 419 41.31 57.20 -24.35
C THR A 419 40.51 56.28 -23.43
N GLU A 420 39.32 55.86 -23.84
CA GLU A 420 38.49 54.92 -23.06
C GLU A 420 39.00 53.49 -23.20
N ASP A 421 39.42 53.07 -24.40
CA ASP A 421 40.00 51.75 -24.65
C ASP A 421 41.30 51.55 -23.87
N GLN A 422 42.14 52.57 -23.81
CA GLN A 422 43.37 52.54 -23.00
C GLN A 422 43.08 52.39 -21.50
N ARG A 423 41.98 52.99 -21.01
CA ARG A 423 41.55 52.87 -19.62
C ARG A 423 41.01 51.48 -19.33
N LEU A 424 40.18 50.93 -20.22
CA LEU A 424 39.66 49.58 -20.12
C LEU A 424 40.80 48.55 -20.14
N PHE A 425 41.75 48.70 -21.07
CA PHE A 425 42.94 47.85 -21.17
C PHE A 425 43.79 47.88 -19.89
N LYS A 426 43.94 49.06 -19.26
CA LYS A 426 44.63 49.19 -17.97
C LYS A 426 43.90 48.43 -16.85
N TRP A 427 42.58 48.54 -16.77
CA TRP A 427 41.78 47.81 -15.78
C TRP A 427 41.86 46.30 -15.98
N ILE A 428 41.88 45.82 -17.22
CA ILE A 428 42.09 44.42 -17.55
C ILE A 428 43.46 43.96 -17.04
N LYS A 429 44.54 44.65 -17.41
CA LYS A 429 45.90 44.29 -16.97
C LYS A 429 46.02 44.23 -15.45
N GLU A 430 45.43 45.20 -14.75
CA GLU A 430 45.46 45.24 -13.29
C GLU A 430 44.64 44.10 -12.66
N SER A 431 43.48 43.77 -13.22
CA SER A 431 42.58 42.72 -12.73
C SER A 431 43.18 41.32 -12.89
N PHE A 432 43.78 41.06 -14.05
CA PHE A 432 44.33 39.75 -14.40
C PHE A 432 45.77 39.52 -13.89
N SER A 433 46.43 40.52 -13.31
CA SER A 433 47.76 40.37 -12.65
C SER A 433 47.78 39.34 -11.51
N VAL A 434 46.63 38.99 -10.94
CA VAL A 434 46.51 37.91 -9.95
C VAL A 434 46.87 36.56 -10.57
N ILE A 435 46.50 36.35 -11.83
CA ILE A 435 46.76 35.11 -12.57
C ILE A 435 48.26 34.98 -12.87
N GLU A 436 48.91 36.04 -13.32
CA GLU A 436 50.36 36.09 -13.54
C GLU A 436 51.15 35.65 -12.29
N LYS A 437 50.74 36.14 -11.12
CA LYS A 437 51.38 35.81 -9.85
C LYS A 437 51.14 34.37 -9.42
N ILE A 438 49.90 33.87 -9.54
CA ILE A 438 49.55 32.52 -9.07
C ILE A 438 50.22 31.45 -9.92
N TYR A 439 50.21 31.64 -11.24
CA TYR A 439 50.75 30.66 -12.18
C TYR A 439 52.21 30.93 -12.56
N SER A 440 52.80 32.02 -12.05
CA SER A 440 54.18 32.43 -12.37
C SER A 440 54.44 32.57 -13.87
N VAL A 441 53.48 33.18 -14.58
CA VAL A 441 53.52 33.43 -16.03
C VAL A 441 53.45 34.92 -16.31
N GLU A 442 53.94 35.35 -17.46
CA GLU A 442 53.77 36.72 -17.97
C GLU A 442 52.73 36.69 -19.10
N ILE A 443 51.67 37.50 -18.99
CA ILE A 443 50.63 37.55 -20.02
C ILE A 443 51.07 38.56 -21.11
N PRO A 444 51.25 38.11 -22.37
CA PRO A 444 51.58 39.01 -23.47
C PRO A 444 50.49 40.06 -23.74
N ALA A 445 50.88 41.21 -24.28
CA ALA A 445 49.94 42.28 -24.66
C ALA A 445 48.85 41.80 -25.65
N SER A 446 49.18 40.84 -26.51
CA SER A 446 48.25 40.20 -27.46
C SER A 446 47.14 39.41 -26.78
N GLU A 447 47.44 38.67 -25.71
CA GLU A 447 46.45 37.93 -24.93
C GLU A 447 45.54 38.89 -24.13
N TYR A 448 46.09 39.99 -23.62
CA TYR A 448 45.27 41.08 -23.06
C TYR A 448 44.35 41.73 -24.10
N GLY A 449 44.78 41.80 -25.36
CA GLY A 449 43.97 42.25 -26.49
C GLY A 449 42.73 41.36 -26.69
N TYR A 450 42.89 40.03 -26.71
CA TYR A 450 41.72 39.14 -26.83
C TYR A 450 40.77 39.22 -25.63
N ILE A 451 41.29 39.41 -24.41
CA ILE A 451 40.44 39.66 -23.23
C ILE A 451 39.68 40.99 -23.39
N PHE A 452 40.32 42.01 -23.95
CA PHE A 452 39.69 43.29 -24.27
C PHE A 452 38.55 43.11 -25.27
N ASP A 453 38.76 42.39 -26.38
CA ASP A 453 37.71 42.13 -27.38
C ASP A 453 36.49 41.41 -26.76
N ILE A 454 36.74 40.42 -25.90
CA ILE A 454 35.67 39.68 -25.21
C ILE A 454 34.84 40.60 -24.32
N ILE A 455 35.49 41.51 -23.59
CA ILE A 455 34.81 42.45 -22.68
C ILE A 455 34.12 43.56 -23.47
N GLN A 456 34.72 44.04 -24.56
CA GLN A 456 34.14 45.08 -25.40
C GLN A 456 32.87 44.58 -26.10
N ALA A 457 32.79 43.29 -26.44
CA ALA A 457 31.58 42.68 -26.99
C ALA A 457 30.38 42.65 -26.02
N ASP A 458 30.59 42.96 -24.73
CA ASP A 458 29.55 43.07 -23.70
C ASP A 458 28.95 44.49 -23.58
N ALA A 459 29.64 45.49 -24.13
CA ALA A 459 29.27 46.91 -24.09
C ALA A 459 28.37 47.28 -25.29
#